data_AF-A0A3L7XGJ6-F1
#
_entry.id   AF-A0A3L7XGJ6-F1
#
_cell.length_a   1.000
_cell.length_b   1.000
_cell.length_c   1.000
_cell.angle_alpha   90.00
_cell.angle_beta   90.00
_cell.angle_gamma   90.00
#
_symmetry.space_group_name_H-M   'P 1'
#
loop_
_entity.id
_entity.type
_entity.pdbx_description
1 polymer ?
#
loop_
_entity_poly.entity_id
_entity_poly.type
_entity_poly.pdbx_seq_one_letter_code
_entity_poly.pdbx_strand_id
1 'polypeptide(L)'
;MQLEVHSGAAAFIDLADDWHRLIARSAHATPFQTLEFQRAWWEGLGEGELRVLALRAADHSLHGLAALYVDLAGVLRWVGGEEIADY
;
A
#
# COMPACT_ATOMS: atom_id res chain seq x y z
N MET A 1 -14.66 8.43 8.98
CA MET A 1 -13.51 7.88 8.25
C MET A 1 -12.27 8.19 9.05
N GLN A 2 -11.40 7.21 9.27
CA GLN A 2 -10.15 7.33 10.01
C GLN A 2 -9.01 6.82 9.14
N LEU A 3 -7.88 7.55 9.13
CA LEU A 3 -6.66 7.13 8.45
C LEU A 3 -5.70 6.53 9.48
N GLU A 4 -5.28 5.30 9.23
CA GLU A 4 -4.25 4.59 9.99
C GLU A 4 -2.96 4.54 9.17
N VAL A 5 -1.82 4.71 9.83
CA VAL A 5 -0.49 4.68 9.20
C VAL A 5 0.32 3.53 9.81
N HIS A 6 0.63 2.54 8.99
CA HIS A 6 1.48 1.41 9.35
C HIS A 6 2.88 1.63 8.81
N SER A 7 3.90 1.23 9.57
CA SER A 7 5.31 1.43 9.20
C SER A 7 6.03 0.11 9.00
N GLY A 8 6.91 0.08 7.99
CA GLY A 8 7.75 -1.08 7.70
C GLY A 8 7.03 -2.25 7.02
N ALA A 9 7.82 -3.18 6.49
CA ALA A 9 7.33 -4.26 5.63
C ALA A 9 6.38 -5.26 6.31
N ALA A 10 6.38 -5.33 7.65
CA ALA A 10 5.43 -6.14 8.41
C ALA A 10 3.97 -5.75 8.13
N ALA A 11 3.73 -4.49 7.75
CA ALA A 11 2.40 -4.01 7.35
C ALA A 11 1.79 -4.81 6.20
N PHE A 12 2.59 -5.34 5.27
CA PHE A 12 2.09 -6.20 4.19
C PHE A 12 1.56 -7.55 4.69
N ILE A 13 2.08 -8.04 5.81
CA ILE A 13 1.62 -9.28 6.45
C ILE A 13 0.37 -8.96 7.29
N ASP A 14 0.45 -7.95 8.13
CA ASP A 14 -0.62 -7.58 9.06
C ASP A 14 -1.93 -7.17 8.34
N LEU A 15 -1.80 -6.57 7.15
CA LEU A 15 -2.93 -6.10 6.34
C LEU A 15 -3.27 -7.03 5.17
N ALA A 16 -2.71 -8.23 5.09
CA ALA A 16 -2.84 -9.10 3.91
C ALA A 16 -4.31 -9.40 3.55
N ASP A 17 -5.09 -9.89 4.51
CA ASP A 17 -6.51 -10.20 4.32
C ASP A 17 -7.34 -8.97 3.94
N ASP A 18 -7.01 -7.83 4.54
CA ASP A 18 -7.64 -6.55 4.26
C ASP A 18 -7.37 -6.10 2.81
N TRP A 19 -6.13 -6.29 2.35
CA TRP A 19 -5.70 -6.00 0.99
C TRP A 19 -6.44 -6.84 -0.04
N HIS A 20 -6.47 -8.16 0.15
CA HIS A 20 -7.16 -9.08 -0.76
C HIS A 20 -8.66 -8.78 -0.81
N ARG A 21 -9.30 -8.48 0.33
CA ARG A 21 -10.72 -8.09 0.37
C ARG A 21 -10.99 -6.76 -0.33
N LEU A 22 -10.08 -5.80 -0.27
CA LEU A 22 -10.24 -4.51 -0.94
C LEU A 22 -10.10 -4.67 -2.46
N ILE A 23 -9.08 -5.40 -2.91
CA ILE A 23 -8.84 -5.64 -4.34
C ILE A 23 -9.98 -6.44 -4.96
N ALA A 24 -10.44 -7.51 -4.30
CA ALA A 24 -11.51 -8.35 -4.83
C ALA A 24 -12.84 -7.62 -5.05
N ARG A 25 -13.11 -6.53 -4.32
CA ARG A 25 -14.34 -5.73 -4.47
C ARG A 25 -14.17 -4.50 -5.36
N SER A 26 -12.94 -4.15 -5.74
CA SER A 26 -12.66 -2.95 -6.53
C SER A 26 -12.90 -3.21 -8.02
N ALA A 27 -13.84 -2.46 -8.61
CA ALA A 27 -14.11 -2.55 -10.06
C ALA A 27 -12.96 -2.01 -10.93
N HIS A 28 -12.01 -1.30 -10.32
CA HIS A 28 -10.89 -0.62 -10.99
C HIS A 28 -9.54 -1.10 -10.47
N ALA A 29 -9.49 -2.25 -9.79
CA ALA A 29 -8.23 -2.78 -9.28
C ALA A 29 -7.27 -3.07 -10.44
N THR A 30 -6.05 -2.55 -10.35
CA THR A 30 -4.96 -2.86 -11.29
C THR A 30 -4.00 -3.87 -10.65
N PRO A 31 -3.21 -4.62 -11.45
CA PRO A 31 -2.18 -5.49 -10.91
C PRO A 31 -1.19 -4.77 -9.99
N PHE A 32 -0.92 -3.49 -10.23
CA PHE A 32 -0.04 -2.66 -9.42
C PHE A 32 -0.58 -2.37 -8.03
N GLN A 33 -1.89 -2.52 -7.83
CA GLN A 33 -2.50 -2.34 -6.52
C GLN A 33 -2.56 -3.64 -5.71
N THR A 34 -2.14 -4.78 -6.26
CA THR A 34 -2.15 -6.06 -5.53
C THR A 34 -1.09 -6.11 -4.43
N LEU A 35 -1.36 -6.87 -3.36
CA LEU A 35 -0.39 -7.06 -2.27
C LEU A 35 0.91 -7.67 -2.80
N GLU A 36 0.78 -8.60 -3.73
CA GLU A 36 1.88 -9.33 -4.36
C GLU A 36 2.82 -8.38 -5.10
N PHE A 37 2.28 -7.47 -5.92
CA PHE A 37 3.09 -6.47 -6.60
C PHE A 37 3.76 -5.52 -5.61
N GLN A 38 2.98 -4.97 -4.66
CA GLN A 38 3.44 -3.98 -3.70
C GLN A 38 4.59 -4.53 -2.84
N ARG A 39 4.45 -5.77 -2.38
CA ARG A 39 5.48 -6.47 -1.63
C ARG A 39 6.71 -6.79 -2.48
N ALA A 40 6.53 -7.34 -3.68
CA ALA A 40 7.65 -7.70 -4.55
C ALA A 40 8.46 -6.47 -4.98
N TRP A 41 7.77 -5.35 -5.30
CA TRP A 41 8.42 -4.09 -5.61
C TRP A 41 9.23 -3.58 -4.43
N TRP A 42 8.65 -3.58 -3.22
CA TRP A 42 9.36 -3.13 -2.02
C TRP A 42 10.57 -4.01 -1.68
N GLU A 43 10.46 -5.33 -1.80
CA GLU A 43 11.56 -6.26 -1.55
C GLU A 43 12.73 -6.10 -2.55
N GLY A 44 12.43 -5.75 -3.81
CA GLY A 44 13.45 -5.64 -4.86
C GLY A 44 14.02 -4.24 -5.07
N LEU A 45 13.19 -3.20 -4.93
CA LEU A 45 13.51 -1.82 -5.31
C LEU A 45 13.28 -0.81 -4.18
N GLY A 46 12.64 -1.23 -3.08
CA GLY A 46 12.32 -0.34 -1.97
C GLY A 46 13.55 0.13 -1.23
N GLU A 47 13.58 1.43 -0.90
CA GLU A 47 14.58 2.06 -0.04
C GLU A 47 13.93 3.04 0.93
N GLY A 48 14.62 3.37 2.02
CA GLY A 48 14.11 4.26 3.05
C GLY A 48 13.01 3.60 3.90
N GLU A 49 11.92 4.31 4.13
CA GLU A 49 10.90 3.91 5.12
C GLU A 49 9.52 3.67 4.52
N LEU A 50 9.07 2.41 4.48
CA LEU A 50 7.72 2.07 4.03
C LEU A 50 6.64 2.65 4.97
N ARG A 51 5.57 3.14 4.35
CA ARG A 51 4.33 3.60 4.98
C ARG A 51 3.13 3.04 4.24
N VAL A 52 2.32 2.24 4.92
CA VAL A 52 1.03 1.78 4.39
C VAL A 52 -0.09 2.58 5.06
N LEU A 53 -0.87 3.27 4.24
CA LEU A 53 -2.04 4.03 4.67
C LEU A 53 -3.28 3.14 4.54
N ALA A 54 -4.05 3.02 5.62
CA ALA A 54 -5.32 2.31 5.64
C ALA A 54 -6.46 3.27 6.01
N LEU A 55 -7.45 3.40 5.13
CA LEU A 55 -8.63 4.22 5.36
C LEU A 55 -9.79 3.34 5.83
N ARG A 56 -10.25 3.55 7.06
CA ARG A 56 -11.35 2.79 7.66
C ARG A 56 -12.57 3.66 7.93
N ALA A 57 -13.75 3.06 7.79
CA ALA A 57 -15.00 3.66 8.25
C ALA A 57 -15.19 3.49 9.75
N ALA A 58 -16.25 4.08 10.30
CA ALA A 58 -16.56 4.02 11.73
C ALA A 58 -16.89 2.60 12.22
N ASP A 59 -17.30 1.70 11.32
CA ASP A 59 -17.54 0.28 11.58
C ASP A 59 -16.27 -0.58 11.39
N HIS A 60 -15.10 0.05 11.29
CA HIS A 60 -13.79 -0.56 11.02
C HIS A 60 -13.62 -1.23 9.64
N SER A 61 -14.62 -1.13 8.76
CA SER A 61 -14.49 -1.66 7.40
C SER A 61 -13.47 -0.86 6.59
N LEU A 62 -12.60 -1.59 5.88
CA LEU A 62 -11.55 -1.02 5.06
C LEU A 62 -12.12 -0.49 3.74
N HIS A 63 -11.82 0.77 3.44
CA HIS A 63 -12.29 1.50 2.25
C HIS A 63 -11.16 1.94 1.32
N GLY A 64 -9.90 1.91 1.78
CA GLY A 64 -8.76 2.28 0.96
C GLY A 64 -7.46 1.79 1.57
N LEU A 65 -6.53 1.43 0.69
CA LEU A 65 -5.14 1.11 1.01
C LEU A 65 -4.23 1.79 0.00
N ALA A 66 -3.09 2.28 0.48
CA ALA A 66 -2.02 2.79 -0.35
C ALA A 66 -0.68 2.45 0.31
N ALA A 67 0.25 1.88 -0.44
CA ALA A 67 1.64 1.79 0.00
C ALA A 67 2.45 2.95 -0.59
N LEU A 68 3.12 3.65 0.30
CA LEU A 68 4.05 4.72 0.02
C LEU A 68 5.35 4.44 0.75
N TYR A 69 6.39 5.18 0.46
CA TYR A 69 7.61 5.15 1.24
C TYR A 69 8.25 6.54 1.26
N VAL A 70 8.99 6.81 2.33
CA VAL A 70 9.85 7.99 2.40
C VAL A 70 11.22 7.59 1.90
N ASP A 71 11.65 8.16 0.77
CA ASP A 71 12.97 7.87 0.19
C ASP A 71 14.11 8.45 1.04
N LEU A 72 15.37 8.17 0.65
CA LEU A 72 16.55 8.63 1.40
C LEU A 72 16.72 10.16 1.38
N ALA A 73 16.03 10.87 0.48
CA ALA A 73 15.99 12.33 0.43
C ALA A 73 14.84 12.91 1.29
N GLY A 74 14.06 12.07 1.97
CA GLY A 74 12.95 12.51 2.81
C GLY A 74 11.67 12.82 2.04
N VAL A 75 11.54 12.35 0.79
CA VAL A 75 10.36 12.61 -0.06
C VAL A 75 9.42 11.41 -0.01
N LEU A 76 8.11 11.68 0.14
CA LEU A 76 7.08 10.65 0.08
C LEU A 76 6.83 10.25 -1.37
N ARG A 77 7.00 8.96 -1.66
CA ARG A 77 6.86 8.33 -2.98
C ARG A 77 5.83 7.22 -2.91
N TRP A 78 5.22 6.90 -4.03
CA TRP A 78 4.36 5.73 -4.15
C TRP A 78 5.19 4.48 -4.40
N VAL A 79 4.81 3.38 -3.77
CA VAL A 79 5.31 2.06 -4.16
C VAL A 79 4.83 1.74 -5.58
N GLY A 80 5.75 1.26 -6.41
CA GLY A 80 5.53 1.05 -7.85
C GLY A 80 6.37 2.00 -8.71
N GLY A 81 6.72 3.20 -8.22
CA GLY A 81 7.42 4.22 -8.99
C GLY A 81 6.64 4.74 -10.21
N GLU A 82 6.98 5.95 -10.66
CA GLU A 82 6.29 6.63 -11.76
C GLU A 82 6.56 5.99 -13.13
N GLU A 83 7.62 5.19 -13.26
CA GLU A 83 7.99 4.53 -14.52
C GLU A 83 7.26 3.21 -14.78
N ILE A 84 6.68 2.59 -13.76
CA ILE A 84 6.11 1.22 -13.85
C ILE A 84 4.61 1.19 -13.57
N ALA A 85 4.11 2.05 -12.69
CA ALA A 85 2.69 2.13 -12.36
C ALA A 85 2.11 3.48 -12.79
N ASP A 86 1.18 3.47 -13.75
CA ASP A 86 0.28 4.59 -13.99
C ASP A 86 -0.72 4.64 -12.82
N TYR A 87 -0.63 5.69 -11.99
CA TYR A 87 -1.45 5.88 -10.79
C TYR A 87 -2.89 6.29 -11.09
#